data_AF-A0A936QM63-F1
#
_entry.id   AF-A0A936QM63-F1
#
_cell.length_a   1.000
_cell.length_b   1.000
_cell.length_c   1.000
_cell.angle_alpha   90.00
_cell.angle_beta   90.00
_cell.angle_gamma   90.00
#
_symmetry.space_group_name_H-M   'P 1'
#
loop_
_entity.id
_entity.type
_entity.pdbx_description
1 polymer ?
#
loop_
_entity_poly.entity_id
_entity_poly.type
_entity_poly.pdbx_seq_one_letter_code
_entity_poly.pdbx_strand_id
1 'polypeptide(L)'
;MKVMIILSICLASTLPSIAQTPKENSVRHKQLINEADAAVDAGEYTKAVPLYDSALKLVDRDLGPYFDATLAALRAGREDQANEFLLKGVEHGFVPSVYQDSIYTAFLASNASKPFRDQQTEATKKFAAHADSAMIDQLERVYTTDQDNREATPSNLRNYSLIFEELITLSENKGFPTARTVGSSSGTPWLLLWHHRGPEYADSPQWKRIMPYIEKAIDTGDLDPAFLCMFEDFKNGEKGIPMKYGSLIGYYRNAREKLYLADRHR
;
A
#
# COMPACT_ATOMS: atom_id res chain seq x y z
N MET A 1 51.47 -47.48 23.68
CA MET A 1 50.73 -46.73 22.62
C MET A 1 49.70 -45.84 23.31
N LYS A 2 49.91 -44.51 23.32
CA LYS A 2 48.94 -43.54 23.83
C LYS A 2 48.17 -42.97 22.64
N VAL A 3 46.86 -43.23 22.58
CA VAL A 3 45.96 -42.68 21.56
C VAL A 3 45.59 -41.26 21.99
N MET A 4 46.02 -40.27 21.21
CA MET A 4 45.72 -38.85 21.45
C MET A 4 44.46 -38.49 20.66
N ILE A 5 43.34 -38.34 21.37
CA ILE A 5 42.07 -37.88 20.80
C ILE A 5 42.15 -36.36 20.66
N ILE A 6 42.25 -35.87 19.42
CA ILE A 6 42.18 -34.43 19.11
C ILE A 6 40.70 -34.07 19.03
N LEU A 7 40.21 -33.38 20.07
CA LEU A 7 38.86 -32.84 20.14
C LEU A 7 38.82 -31.54 19.32
N SER A 8 38.41 -31.62 18.05
CA SER A 8 38.16 -30.44 17.21
C SER A 8 36.91 -29.70 17.68
N ILE A 9 37.10 -28.63 18.43
CA ILE A 9 36.04 -27.68 18.78
C ILE A 9 35.79 -26.81 17.53
N CYS A 10 34.73 -27.11 16.78
CA CYS A 10 34.22 -26.21 15.75
C CYS A 10 33.52 -25.04 16.43
N LEU A 11 34.19 -23.90 16.60
CA LEU A 11 33.52 -22.64 16.89
C LEU A 11 32.73 -22.23 15.63
N ALA A 12 31.45 -22.60 15.58
CA ALA A 12 30.52 -22.03 14.62
C ALA A 12 30.28 -20.56 15.00
N SER A 13 30.99 -19.64 14.36
CA SER A 13 30.75 -18.20 14.49
C SER A 13 29.44 -17.86 13.78
N THR A 14 28.33 -17.85 14.52
CA THR A 14 27.06 -17.30 14.03
C THR A 14 27.22 -15.78 13.95
N LEU A 15 27.44 -15.26 12.74
CA LEU A 15 27.33 -13.82 12.53
C LEU A 15 25.88 -13.43 12.82
N PRO A 16 25.63 -12.41 13.67
CA PRO A 16 24.28 -11.93 13.90
C PRO A 16 23.72 -11.45 12.56
N SER A 17 22.57 -12.01 12.16
CA SER A 17 21.82 -11.52 11.02
C SER A 17 21.51 -10.05 11.29
N ILE A 18 22.06 -9.15 10.48
CA ILE A 18 21.71 -7.73 10.57
C ILE A 18 20.24 -7.63 10.18
N ALA A 19 19.38 -7.36 11.17
CA ALA A 19 17.96 -7.17 10.93
C ALA A 19 17.79 -6.03 9.91
N GLN A 20 17.09 -6.32 8.81
CA GLN A 20 16.78 -5.31 7.80
C GLN A 20 15.90 -4.22 8.42
N THR A 21 16.18 -2.97 8.05
CA THR A 21 15.37 -1.83 8.48
C THR A 21 13.99 -1.86 7.80
N PRO A 22 12.95 -1.23 8.39
CA PRO A 22 11.63 -1.13 7.75
C PRO A 22 11.70 -0.53 6.33
N LYS A 23 12.59 0.45 6.13
CA LYS A 23 12.82 1.08 4.84
C LYS A 23 13.41 0.12 3.80
N GLU A 24 14.41 -0.69 4.17
CA GLU A 24 14.99 -1.70 3.29
C GLU A 24 13.95 -2.77 2.92
N ASN A 25 13.12 -3.18 3.89
CA ASN A 25 12.01 -4.10 3.63
C ASN A 25 11.00 -3.51 2.64
N SER A 26 10.63 -2.23 2.77
CA SER A 26 9.71 -1.57 1.83
C SER A 26 10.29 -1.50 0.40
N VAL A 27 11.59 -1.19 0.26
CA VAL A 27 12.24 -1.17 -1.06
C VAL A 27 12.27 -2.57 -1.68
N ARG A 28 12.67 -3.58 -0.90
CA ARG A 28 12.73 -4.96 -1.40
C ARG A 28 11.34 -5.51 -1.71
N HIS A 29 10.34 -5.19 -0.89
CA HIS A 29 8.94 -5.50 -1.13
C HIS A 29 8.49 -4.95 -2.49
N LYS A 30 8.72 -3.66 -2.78
CA LYS A 30 8.34 -3.08 -4.08
C LYS A 30 9.07 -3.68 -5.26
N GLN A 31 10.35 -4.01 -5.10
CA GLN A 31 11.07 -4.74 -6.15
C GLN A 31 10.38 -6.09 -6.44
N LEU A 32 10.04 -6.86 -5.40
CA LEU A 32 9.37 -8.16 -5.56
C LEU A 32 7.97 -8.04 -6.17
N ILE A 33 7.20 -7.00 -5.80
CA ILE A 33 5.91 -6.70 -6.43
C ILE A 33 6.10 -6.42 -7.93
N ASN A 34 7.02 -5.53 -8.30
CA ASN A 34 7.29 -5.23 -9.70
C ASN A 34 7.74 -6.46 -10.51
N GLU A 35 8.58 -7.32 -9.91
CA GLU A 35 8.99 -8.59 -10.53
C GLU A 35 7.80 -9.57 -10.67
N ALA A 36 6.89 -9.60 -9.69
CA ALA A 36 5.68 -10.42 -9.74
C ALA A 36 4.70 -9.93 -10.81
N ASP A 37 4.46 -8.62 -10.88
CA ASP A 37 3.59 -7.99 -11.87
C ASP A 37 4.13 -8.23 -13.28
N ALA A 38 5.44 -8.06 -13.50
CA ALA A 38 6.07 -8.37 -14.78
C ALA A 38 5.93 -9.86 -15.17
N ALA A 39 5.98 -10.77 -14.20
CA ALA A 39 5.71 -12.19 -14.44
C ALA A 39 4.23 -12.45 -14.77
N VAL A 40 3.29 -11.75 -14.12
CA VAL A 40 1.84 -11.80 -14.46
C VAL A 40 1.61 -11.32 -15.89
N ASP A 41 2.22 -10.21 -16.28
CA ASP A 41 2.12 -9.65 -17.64
C ASP A 41 2.68 -10.62 -18.70
N ALA A 42 3.72 -11.38 -18.34
CA ALA A 42 4.30 -12.43 -19.20
C ALA A 42 3.50 -13.75 -19.19
N GLY A 43 2.43 -13.87 -18.40
CA GLY A 43 1.66 -15.11 -18.22
C GLY A 43 2.38 -16.17 -17.37
N GLU A 44 3.48 -15.81 -16.70
CA GLU A 44 4.31 -16.69 -15.86
C GLU A 44 3.75 -16.81 -14.42
N TYR A 45 2.47 -17.15 -14.28
CA TYR A 45 1.78 -17.12 -12.97
C TYR A 45 2.43 -17.99 -11.90
N THR A 46 2.99 -19.15 -12.27
CA THR A 46 3.72 -20.04 -11.36
C THR A 46 4.94 -19.38 -10.72
N LYS A 47 5.56 -18.42 -11.43
CA LYS A 47 6.69 -17.62 -10.95
C LYS A 47 6.22 -16.38 -10.16
N ALA A 48 5.12 -15.76 -10.56
CA ALA A 48 4.56 -14.60 -9.86
C ALA A 48 4.15 -14.92 -8.40
N VAL A 49 3.49 -16.06 -8.18
CA VAL A 49 2.99 -16.47 -6.85
C VAL A 49 4.05 -16.43 -5.73
N PRO A 50 5.22 -17.08 -5.86
CA PRO A 50 6.24 -17.01 -4.81
C PRO A 50 6.89 -15.61 -4.65
N LEU A 51 6.86 -14.77 -5.69
CA LEU A 51 7.33 -13.39 -5.60
C LEU A 51 6.38 -12.54 -4.75
N TYR A 52 5.07 -12.64 -4.98
CA TYR A 52 4.06 -12.01 -4.12
C TYR A 52 4.13 -12.52 -2.68
N ASP A 53 4.24 -13.83 -2.46
CA ASP A 53 4.37 -14.40 -1.11
C ASP A 53 5.62 -13.86 -0.38
N SER A 54 6.74 -13.75 -1.09
CA SER A 54 7.96 -13.15 -0.53
C SER A 54 7.79 -11.66 -0.23
N ALA A 55 7.10 -10.91 -1.09
CA ALA A 55 6.84 -9.49 -0.89
C ALA A 55 5.95 -9.26 0.33
N LEU A 56 4.84 -10.01 0.45
CA LEU A 56 3.87 -9.88 1.54
C LEU A 56 4.43 -10.30 2.90
N LYS A 57 5.47 -11.15 2.93
CA LYS A 57 6.23 -11.47 4.16
C LYS A 57 7.11 -10.32 4.66
N LEU A 58 7.55 -9.42 3.77
CA LEU A 58 8.36 -8.25 4.13
C LEU A 58 7.48 -7.09 4.60
N VAL A 59 6.35 -6.88 3.92
CA VAL A 59 5.37 -5.83 4.21
C VAL A 59 3.98 -6.42 4.01
N ASP A 60 3.29 -6.65 5.11
CA ASP A 60 1.96 -7.28 5.22
C ASP A 60 0.80 -6.27 5.17
N ARG A 61 1.13 -4.99 5.17
CA ARG A 61 0.21 -3.86 5.22
C ARG A 61 0.00 -3.16 3.87
N ASP A 62 0.66 -3.63 2.81
CA ASP A 62 0.29 -3.22 1.45
C ASP A 62 -0.88 -4.10 1.01
N LEU A 63 -2.09 -3.55 1.04
CA LEU A 63 -3.31 -4.33 0.83
C LEU A 63 -3.59 -4.67 -0.63
N GLY A 64 -3.10 -3.85 -1.57
CA GLY A 64 -3.31 -4.05 -3.01
C GLY A 64 -2.80 -5.41 -3.51
N PRO A 65 -1.52 -5.74 -3.23
CA PRO A 65 -0.91 -7.00 -3.67
C PRO A 65 -1.62 -8.28 -3.24
N TYR A 66 -2.43 -8.29 -2.18
CA TYR A 66 -3.17 -9.50 -1.79
C TYR A 66 -4.16 -9.94 -2.87
N PHE A 67 -4.82 -9.00 -3.55
CA PHE A 67 -5.75 -9.34 -4.63
C PHE A 67 -4.99 -9.86 -5.85
N ASP A 68 -3.92 -9.17 -6.25
CA ASP A 68 -3.10 -9.56 -7.40
C ASP A 68 -2.44 -10.93 -7.18
N ALA A 69 -1.94 -11.19 -5.97
CA ALA A 69 -1.41 -12.49 -5.55
C ALA A 69 -2.48 -13.59 -5.61
N THR A 70 -3.70 -13.29 -5.18
CA THR A 70 -4.86 -14.21 -5.27
C THR A 70 -5.15 -14.55 -6.72
N LEU A 71 -5.25 -13.55 -7.60
CA LEU A 71 -5.52 -13.78 -9.02
C LEU A 71 -4.40 -14.56 -9.71
N ALA A 72 -3.14 -14.25 -9.41
CA ALA A 72 -1.98 -14.99 -9.90
C ALA A 72 -2.03 -16.46 -9.44
N ALA A 73 -2.37 -16.72 -8.18
CA ALA A 73 -2.53 -18.08 -7.66
C ALA A 73 -3.65 -18.85 -8.36
N LEU A 74 -4.81 -18.23 -8.58
CA LEU A 74 -5.92 -18.85 -9.31
C LEU A 74 -5.54 -19.18 -10.76
N ARG A 75 -4.88 -18.25 -11.47
CA ARG A 75 -4.41 -18.49 -12.84
C ARG A 75 -3.31 -19.55 -12.92
N ALA A 76 -2.56 -19.76 -11.85
CA ALA A 76 -1.59 -20.85 -11.71
C ALA A 76 -2.22 -22.19 -11.27
N GLY A 77 -3.54 -22.26 -11.06
CA GLY A 77 -4.23 -23.45 -10.55
C GLY A 77 -3.93 -23.77 -9.08
N ARG A 78 -3.53 -22.78 -8.29
CA ARG A 78 -3.10 -22.91 -6.88
C ARG A 78 -4.15 -22.36 -5.92
N GLU A 79 -5.31 -23.01 -5.89
CA GLU A 79 -6.48 -22.56 -5.13
C GLU A 79 -6.23 -22.47 -3.62
N ASP A 80 -5.41 -23.35 -3.04
CA ASP A 80 -5.03 -23.30 -1.63
C ASP A 80 -4.29 -22.00 -1.28
N GLN A 81 -3.34 -21.59 -2.14
CA GLN A 81 -2.60 -20.33 -1.94
C GLN A 81 -3.50 -19.11 -2.16
N ALA A 82 -4.47 -19.19 -3.07
CA ALA A 82 -5.46 -18.13 -3.25
C ALA A 82 -6.31 -17.92 -1.97
N ASN A 83 -6.75 -19.02 -1.33
CA ASN A 83 -7.42 -18.94 -0.02
C ASN A 83 -6.52 -18.29 1.04
N GLU A 84 -5.24 -18.68 1.09
CA GLU A 84 -4.27 -18.14 2.05
C GLU A 84 -4.06 -16.63 1.88
N PHE A 85 -3.85 -16.16 0.65
CA PHE A 85 -3.69 -14.72 0.38
C PHE A 85 -4.93 -13.93 0.78
N LEU A 86 -6.13 -14.40 0.43
CA LEU A 86 -7.37 -13.73 0.81
C LEU A 86 -7.54 -13.65 2.34
N LEU A 87 -7.30 -14.75 3.05
CA LEU A 87 -7.42 -14.77 4.51
C LEU A 87 -6.41 -13.83 5.17
N LYS A 88 -5.13 -13.90 4.78
CA LYS A 88 -4.11 -12.97 5.29
C LYS A 88 -4.48 -11.52 5.01
N GLY A 89 -4.89 -11.21 3.78
CA GLY A 89 -5.32 -9.86 3.43
C GLY A 89 -6.45 -9.38 4.36
N VAL A 90 -7.49 -10.20 4.56
CA VAL A 90 -8.62 -9.84 5.45
C VAL A 90 -8.17 -9.65 6.90
N GLU A 91 -7.22 -10.46 7.39
CA GLU A 91 -6.60 -10.27 8.71
C GLU A 91 -5.86 -8.92 8.83
N HIS A 92 -5.43 -8.33 7.72
CA HIS A 92 -4.83 -6.99 7.65
C HIS A 92 -5.81 -5.89 7.20
N GLY A 93 -7.11 -6.18 7.13
CA GLY A 93 -8.15 -5.20 6.81
C GLY A 93 -8.40 -4.99 5.31
N PHE A 94 -7.91 -5.88 4.45
CA PHE A 94 -8.33 -5.97 3.04
C PHE A 94 -9.81 -6.35 2.95
N VAL A 95 -10.56 -5.70 2.05
CA VAL A 95 -11.97 -5.99 1.80
C VAL A 95 -12.13 -6.54 0.38
N PRO A 96 -12.07 -7.88 0.18
CA PRO A 96 -12.09 -8.47 -1.16
C PRO A 96 -13.32 -8.12 -2.01
N SER A 97 -14.45 -7.84 -1.37
CA SER A 97 -15.73 -7.58 -2.05
C SER A 97 -15.76 -6.29 -2.88
N VAL A 98 -14.79 -5.39 -2.71
CA VAL A 98 -14.69 -4.18 -3.55
C VAL A 98 -14.07 -4.45 -4.92
N TYR A 99 -13.49 -5.64 -5.12
CA TYR A 99 -12.85 -6.05 -6.36
C TYR A 99 -13.75 -6.97 -7.18
N GLN A 100 -13.62 -6.86 -8.50
CA GLN A 100 -14.37 -7.67 -9.47
C GLN A 100 -13.41 -8.24 -10.51
N ASP A 101 -13.32 -9.57 -10.58
CA ASP A 101 -12.62 -10.31 -11.64
C ASP A 101 -13.39 -11.62 -11.86
N SER A 102 -13.55 -12.03 -13.12
CA SER A 102 -14.33 -13.21 -13.48
C SER A 102 -13.75 -14.52 -12.91
N ILE A 103 -12.41 -14.65 -12.83
CA ILE A 103 -11.78 -15.85 -12.24
C ILE A 103 -12.02 -15.88 -10.73
N TYR A 104 -11.98 -14.72 -10.09
CA TYR A 104 -12.24 -14.59 -8.65
C TYR A 104 -13.71 -14.92 -8.33
N THR A 105 -14.66 -14.39 -9.12
CA THR A 105 -16.08 -14.72 -8.97
C THR A 105 -16.34 -16.21 -9.15
N ALA A 106 -15.75 -16.84 -10.18
CA ALA A 106 -15.87 -18.28 -10.40
C ALA A 106 -15.27 -19.09 -9.23
N PHE A 107 -14.12 -18.68 -8.71
CA PHE A 107 -13.50 -19.28 -7.54
C PHE A 107 -14.39 -19.19 -6.30
N LEU A 108 -14.95 -18.01 -6.00
CA LEU A 108 -15.87 -17.81 -4.87
C LEU A 108 -17.14 -18.65 -4.96
N ALA A 109 -17.59 -19.01 -6.17
CA ALA A 109 -18.73 -19.89 -6.39
C ALA A 109 -18.38 -21.39 -6.28
N SER A 110 -17.10 -21.74 -6.31
CA SER A 110 -16.62 -23.13 -6.29
C SER A 110 -16.53 -23.71 -4.86
N ASN A 111 -16.34 -25.02 -4.76
CA ASN A 111 -16.01 -25.67 -3.48
C ASN A 111 -14.58 -25.34 -3.01
N ALA A 112 -13.68 -24.97 -3.93
CA ALA A 112 -12.28 -24.68 -3.60
C ALA A 112 -12.11 -23.46 -2.70
N SER A 113 -13.04 -22.50 -2.72
CA SER A 113 -13.04 -21.33 -1.83
C SER A 113 -13.71 -21.57 -0.47
N LYS A 114 -14.14 -22.81 -0.16
CA LYS A 114 -14.72 -23.15 1.14
C LYS A 114 -13.79 -22.76 2.31
N PRO A 115 -12.46 -23.02 2.28
CA PRO A 115 -11.57 -22.63 3.36
C PRO A 115 -11.59 -21.12 3.65
N PHE A 116 -11.60 -20.27 2.61
CA PHE A 116 -11.74 -18.82 2.77
C PHE A 116 -13.11 -18.46 3.36
N ARG A 117 -14.21 -18.94 2.78
CA ARG A 117 -15.57 -18.59 3.25
C ARG A 117 -15.82 -19.00 4.69
N ASP A 118 -15.34 -20.16 5.11
CA ASP A 118 -15.50 -20.66 6.49
C ASP A 118 -14.72 -19.80 7.49
N GLN A 119 -13.58 -19.23 7.09
CA GLN A 119 -12.64 -18.53 7.99
C GLN A 119 -12.70 -17.01 7.87
N GLN A 120 -13.32 -16.45 6.83
CA GLN A 120 -13.33 -15.01 6.57
C GLN A 120 -13.86 -14.21 7.76
N THR A 121 -14.93 -14.68 8.41
CA THR A 121 -15.50 -14.01 9.60
C THR A 121 -14.48 -13.90 10.73
N GLU A 122 -13.70 -14.96 10.97
CA GLU A 122 -12.67 -14.96 12.02
C GLU A 122 -11.48 -14.08 11.64
N ALA A 123 -11.05 -14.13 10.37
CA ALA A 123 -10.04 -13.22 9.84
C ALA A 123 -10.44 -11.74 10.03
N THR A 124 -11.68 -11.39 9.72
CA THR A 124 -12.20 -10.02 9.92
C THR A 124 -12.17 -9.61 11.39
N LYS A 125 -12.50 -10.53 12.32
CA LYS A 125 -12.42 -10.24 13.77
C LYS A 125 -10.99 -10.00 14.23
N LYS A 126 -10.00 -10.71 13.68
CA LYS A 126 -8.58 -10.48 14.01
C LYS A 126 -8.16 -9.05 13.67
N PHE A 127 -8.52 -8.56 12.48
CA PHE A 127 -8.30 -7.16 12.12
C PHE A 127 -9.05 -6.21 13.07
N ALA A 128 -10.35 -6.45 13.27
CA ALA A 128 -11.20 -5.59 14.09
C ALA A 128 -10.75 -5.49 15.56
N ALA A 129 -10.04 -6.51 16.08
CA ALA A 129 -9.53 -6.51 17.45
C ALA A 129 -8.43 -5.46 17.69
N HIS A 130 -7.75 -4.99 16.65
CA HIS A 130 -6.70 -3.97 16.75
C HIS A 130 -6.94 -2.73 15.86
N ALA A 131 -7.97 -2.74 15.03
CA ALA A 131 -8.35 -1.60 14.20
C ALA A 131 -8.86 -0.43 15.06
N ASP A 132 -8.61 0.79 14.61
CA ASP A 132 -9.21 1.99 15.21
C ASP A 132 -10.54 2.28 14.50
N SER A 133 -11.61 1.64 14.98
CA SER A 133 -12.96 1.78 14.40
C SER A 133 -13.44 3.23 14.38
N ALA A 134 -13.13 4.02 15.41
CA ALA A 134 -13.49 5.43 15.46
C ALA A 134 -12.75 6.26 14.40
N MET A 135 -11.49 5.93 14.10
CA MET A 135 -10.74 6.53 13.00
C MET A 135 -11.29 6.11 11.64
N ILE A 136 -11.67 4.84 11.46
CA ILE A 136 -12.33 4.35 10.24
C ILE A 136 -13.63 5.11 9.99
N ASP A 137 -14.50 5.21 11.00
CA ASP A 137 -15.77 5.93 10.90
C ASP A 137 -15.55 7.42 10.56
N GLN A 138 -14.54 8.05 11.15
CA GLN A 138 -14.21 9.44 10.85
C GLN A 138 -13.71 9.59 9.40
N LEU A 139 -12.84 8.70 8.92
CA LEU A 139 -12.37 8.74 7.53
C LEU A 139 -13.51 8.55 6.54
N GLU A 140 -14.46 7.65 6.81
CA GLU A 140 -15.63 7.44 5.95
C GLU A 140 -16.51 8.68 5.85
N ARG A 141 -16.74 9.37 6.97
CA ARG A 141 -17.48 10.64 6.97
C ARG A 141 -16.77 11.72 6.17
N VAL A 142 -15.46 11.87 6.36
CA VAL A 142 -14.65 12.87 5.66
C VAL A 142 -14.62 12.58 4.16
N TYR A 143 -14.44 11.30 3.79
CA TYR A 143 -14.51 10.85 2.40
C TYR A 143 -15.86 11.17 1.77
N THR A 144 -16.97 10.77 2.40
CA THR A 144 -18.33 11.04 1.89
C THR A 144 -18.54 12.54 1.67
N THR A 145 -18.14 13.36 2.65
CA THR A 145 -18.25 14.83 2.56
C THR A 145 -17.41 15.40 1.41
N ASP A 146 -16.21 14.88 1.18
CA ASP A 146 -15.36 15.27 0.04
C ASP A 146 -15.99 14.89 -1.31
N GLN A 147 -16.55 13.68 -1.42
CA GLN A 147 -17.15 13.19 -2.65
C GLN A 147 -18.46 13.89 -3.01
N ASP A 148 -19.29 14.22 -2.01
CA ASP A 148 -20.57 14.90 -2.21
C ASP A 148 -20.40 16.36 -2.68
N ASN A 149 -19.25 16.98 -2.39
CA ASN A 149 -18.99 18.40 -2.65
C ASN A 149 -18.05 18.66 -3.84
N ARG A 150 -18.08 17.81 -4.88
CA ARG A 150 -17.14 17.88 -6.02
C ARG A 150 -17.26 19.09 -6.95
N GLU A 151 -18.33 19.86 -6.85
CA GLU A 151 -18.47 21.07 -7.67
C GLU A 151 -17.56 22.20 -7.17
N ALA A 152 -16.95 22.97 -8.06
CA ALA A 152 -16.06 24.07 -7.67
C ALA A 152 -16.82 25.34 -7.21
N THR A 153 -17.79 25.19 -6.30
CA THR A 153 -18.49 26.33 -5.71
C THR A 153 -17.65 26.96 -4.59
N PRO A 154 -17.81 28.26 -4.28
CA PRO A 154 -17.13 28.88 -3.14
C PRO A 154 -17.40 28.18 -1.80
N SER A 155 -18.60 27.61 -1.61
CA SER A 155 -18.92 26.80 -0.42
C SER A 155 -18.07 25.53 -0.36
N ASN A 156 -17.83 24.91 -1.51
CA ASN A 156 -17.08 23.66 -1.59
C ASN A 156 -15.59 23.88 -1.35
N LEU A 157 -15.03 25.02 -1.78
CA LEU A 157 -13.66 25.42 -1.43
C LEU A 157 -13.47 25.56 0.09
N ARG A 158 -14.46 26.10 0.80
CA ARG A 158 -14.43 26.16 2.28
C ARG A 158 -14.51 24.75 2.89
N ASN A 159 -15.38 23.89 2.36
CA ASN A 159 -15.52 22.51 2.84
C ASN A 159 -14.23 21.71 2.66
N TYR A 160 -13.54 21.86 1.54
CA TYR A 160 -12.22 21.24 1.33
C TYR A 160 -11.24 21.64 2.44
N SER A 161 -11.11 22.93 2.76
CA SER A 161 -10.23 23.37 3.84
C SER A 161 -10.59 22.73 5.19
N LEU A 162 -11.88 22.56 5.50
CA LEU A 162 -12.32 21.90 6.74
C LEU A 162 -11.97 20.41 6.74
N ILE A 163 -12.18 19.71 5.63
CA ILE A 163 -11.83 18.29 5.47
C ILE A 163 -10.33 18.05 5.68
N PHE A 164 -9.47 18.91 5.13
CA PHE A 164 -8.03 18.80 5.35
C PHE A 164 -7.66 19.04 6.82
N GLU A 165 -8.25 20.05 7.46
CA GLU A 165 -8.06 20.31 8.90
C GLU A 165 -8.53 19.15 9.79
N GLU A 166 -9.61 18.46 9.42
CA GLU A 166 -10.05 17.26 10.13
C GLU A 166 -9.03 16.12 10.01
N LEU A 167 -8.46 15.89 8.82
CA LEU A 167 -7.40 14.89 8.63
C LEU A 167 -6.12 15.24 9.42
N ILE A 168 -5.76 16.53 9.48
CA ILE A 168 -4.63 17.01 10.29
C ILE A 168 -4.90 16.73 11.76
N THR A 169 -6.05 17.16 12.28
CA THR A 169 -6.42 16.97 13.69
C THR A 169 -6.47 15.49 14.06
N LEU A 170 -6.96 14.66 13.15
CA LEU A 170 -6.97 13.21 13.32
C LEU A 170 -5.53 12.66 13.42
N SER A 171 -4.64 13.13 12.54
CA SER A 171 -3.23 12.73 12.53
C SER A 171 -2.46 13.22 13.76
N GLU A 172 -2.76 14.43 14.25
CA GLU A 172 -2.17 15.01 15.46
C GLU A 172 -2.51 14.18 16.71
N ASN A 173 -3.75 13.69 16.79
CA ASN A 173 -4.23 12.94 17.95
C ASN A 173 -3.85 11.46 17.93
N LYS A 174 -3.79 10.84 16.74
CA LYS A 174 -3.72 9.38 16.60
C LYS A 174 -2.57 8.88 15.72
N GLY A 175 -1.80 9.79 15.11
CA GLY A 175 -0.87 9.46 14.04
C GLY A 175 -1.56 9.37 12.68
N PHE A 176 -0.76 9.36 11.61
CA PHE A 176 -1.29 9.30 10.25
C PHE A 176 -2.05 7.96 10.03
N PRO A 177 -3.25 7.96 9.45
CA PRO A 177 -3.99 6.71 9.21
C PRO A 177 -3.27 5.83 8.20
N THR A 178 -3.06 4.56 8.53
CA THR A 178 -2.38 3.57 7.66
C THR A 178 -3.16 2.27 7.60
N ALA A 179 -2.83 1.37 6.68
CA ALA A 179 -3.51 0.08 6.58
C ALA A 179 -3.47 -0.73 7.88
N ARG A 180 -2.42 -0.55 8.71
CA ARG A 180 -2.33 -1.19 10.03
C ARG A 180 -3.50 -0.80 10.95
N THR A 181 -3.90 0.47 10.93
CA THR A 181 -4.90 1.00 11.87
C THR A 181 -6.30 1.06 11.27
N VAL A 182 -6.41 1.29 9.95
CA VAL A 182 -7.69 1.53 9.28
C VAL A 182 -7.96 0.61 8.08
N GLY A 183 -7.06 -0.35 7.79
CA GLY A 183 -7.27 -1.34 6.74
C GLY A 183 -7.49 -0.71 5.38
N SER A 184 -8.54 -1.14 4.67
CA SER A 184 -8.89 -0.64 3.33
C SER A 184 -9.24 0.85 3.28
N SER A 185 -9.57 1.49 4.41
CA SER A 185 -9.78 2.95 4.48
C SER A 185 -8.49 3.76 4.42
N SER A 186 -7.32 3.12 4.40
CA SER A 186 -6.00 3.78 4.30
C SER A 186 -5.75 4.51 2.98
N GLY A 187 -6.55 4.25 1.94
CA GLY A 187 -6.54 5.03 0.71
C GLY A 187 -7.18 6.42 0.84
N THR A 188 -8.08 6.60 1.81
CA THR A 188 -8.82 7.86 2.00
C THR A 188 -7.91 9.05 2.27
N PRO A 189 -6.95 9.01 3.22
CA PRO A 189 -6.04 10.13 3.45
C PRO A 189 -5.28 10.56 2.20
N TRP A 190 -4.79 9.61 1.40
CA TRP A 190 -4.08 9.93 0.16
C TRP A 190 -4.97 10.68 -0.83
N LEU A 191 -6.21 10.23 -1.02
CA LEU A 191 -7.17 10.88 -1.92
C LEU A 191 -7.51 12.30 -1.48
N LEU A 192 -7.76 12.48 -0.18
CA LEU A 192 -8.02 13.80 0.40
C LEU A 192 -6.82 14.73 0.14
N LEU A 193 -5.62 14.29 0.52
CA LEU A 193 -4.39 15.03 0.24
C LEU A 193 -4.24 15.34 -1.25
N TRP A 194 -4.56 14.39 -2.12
CA TRP A 194 -4.51 14.55 -3.57
C TRP A 194 -5.42 15.69 -4.01
N HIS A 195 -6.65 15.81 -3.51
CA HIS A 195 -7.51 16.96 -3.81
C HIS A 195 -6.92 18.30 -3.31
N HIS A 196 -6.02 18.27 -2.33
CA HIS A 196 -5.32 19.41 -1.76
C HIS A 196 -3.89 19.64 -2.27
N ARG A 197 -3.47 18.96 -3.35
CA ARG A 197 -2.11 19.02 -3.94
C ARG A 197 -1.78 20.31 -4.72
N GLY A 198 -2.50 21.41 -4.46
CA GLY A 198 -2.39 22.66 -5.22
C GLY A 198 -0.99 23.30 -5.21
N PRO A 199 -0.83 24.50 -5.81
CA PRO A 199 0.47 25.16 -5.95
C PRO A 199 1.19 25.44 -4.62
N GLU A 200 0.44 25.44 -3.50
CA GLU A 200 0.99 25.60 -2.16
C GLU A 200 1.58 24.31 -1.58
N TYR A 201 1.47 23.15 -2.24
CA TYR A 201 2.19 21.95 -1.80
C TYR A 201 3.72 22.15 -1.99
N ALA A 202 4.56 21.90 -0.98
CA ALA A 202 4.31 21.38 0.36
C ALA A 202 4.42 22.49 1.44
N ASP A 203 4.32 23.74 1.02
CA ASP A 203 4.71 24.92 1.78
C ASP A 203 3.55 25.57 2.57
N SER A 204 2.31 25.18 2.29
CA SER A 204 1.13 25.67 3.02
C SER A 204 1.21 25.32 4.50
N PRO A 205 0.57 26.11 5.40
CA PRO A 205 0.52 25.81 6.83
C PRO A 205 -0.03 24.41 7.13
N GLN A 206 -1.04 23.96 6.38
CA GLN A 206 -1.65 22.64 6.51
C GLN A 206 -0.68 21.52 6.18
N TRP A 207 0.01 21.63 5.04
CA TRP A 207 0.99 20.64 4.60
C TRP A 207 2.14 20.51 5.60
N LYS A 208 2.65 21.64 6.12
CA LYS A 208 3.68 21.65 7.15
C LYS A 208 3.24 20.97 8.45
N ARG A 209 1.96 21.07 8.81
CA ARG A 209 1.41 20.41 10.01
C ARG A 209 1.25 18.91 9.82
N ILE A 210 0.80 18.44 8.66
CA ILE A 210 0.59 17.00 8.44
C ILE A 210 1.87 16.23 8.12
N MET A 211 2.86 16.88 7.49
CA MET A 211 4.06 16.21 6.98
C MET A 211 4.81 15.38 8.04
N PRO A 212 5.03 15.85 9.27
CA PRO A 212 5.72 15.06 10.29
C PRO A 212 5.05 13.72 10.60
N TYR A 213 3.72 13.62 10.46
CA TYR A 213 2.98 12.38 10.70
C TYR A 213 3.10 11.42 9.52
N ILE A 214 3.13 11.93 8.29
CA ILE A 214 3.39 11.15 7.07
C ILE A 214 4.82 10.61 7.11
N GLU A 215 5.80 11.47 7.38
CA GLU A 215 7.22 11.10 7.47
C GLU A 215 7.44 10.05 8.55
N LYS A 216 6.85 10.22 9.74
CA LYS A 216 6.91 9.22 10.79
C LYS A 216 6.33 7.88 10.35
N ALA A 217 5.20 7.87 9.63
CA ALA A 217 4.62 6.63 9.12
C ALA A 217 5.51 5.97 8.04
N ILE A 218 6.21 6.75 7.21
CA ILE A 218 7.20 6.21 6.26
C ILE A 218 8.40 5.61 7.02
N ASP A 219 8.89 6.29 8.05
CA ASP A 219 10.07 5.87 8.81
C ASP A 219 9.81 4.59 9.63
N THR A 220 8.60 4.43 10.18
CA THR A 220 8.18 3.16 10.81
C THR A 220 7.83 2.08 9.80
N GLY A 221 7.83 2.44 8.51
CA GLY A 221 7.44 1.60 7.38
C GLY A 221 5.93 1.49 7.20
N ASP A 222 5.11 2.02 8.10
CA ASP A 222 3.64 1.96 8.03
C ASP A 222 3.05 2.59 6.76
N LEU A 223 3.83 3.42 6.08
CA LEU A 223 3.53 3.99 4.78
C LEU A 223 4.66 3.73 3.77
N ASP A 224 4.28 3.60 2.50
CA ASP A 224 5.21 3.40 1.40
C ASP A 224 6.12 4.65 1.24
N PRO A 225 7.46 4.48 1.13
CA PRO A 225 8.36 5.58 0.78
C PRO A 225 8.00 6.33 -0.51
N ALA A 226 7.25 5.71 -1.43
CA ALA A 226 6.76 6.32 -2.65
C ALA A 226 5.48 7.17 -2.48
N PHE A 227 4.90 7.23 -1.28
CA PHE A 227 3.61 7.88 -1.02
C PHE A 227 3.53 9.33 -1.53
N LEU A 228 4.62 10.10 -1.36
CA LEU A 228 4.69 11.50 -1.76
C LEU A 228 5.15 11.74 -3.20
N CYS A 229 5.59 10.70 -3.94
CA CYS A 229 6.19 10.86 -5.27
C CYS A 229 5.25 11.55 -6.27
N MET A 230 3.95 11.19 -6.26
CA MET A 230 2.96 11.80 -7.15
C MET A 230 2.73 13.28 -6.85
N PHE A 231 2.83 13.70 -5.59
CA PHE A 231 2.67 15.11 -5.20
C PHE A 231 3.86 15.95 -5.66
N GLU A 232 5.08 15.43 -5.49
CA GLU A 232 6.31 16.09 -5.97
C GLU A 232 6.35 16.19 -7.50
N ASP A 233 5.97 15.12 -8.21
CA ASP A 233 5.89 15.16 -9.66
C ASP A 233 4.81 16.13 -10.15
N PHE A 234 3.68 16.22 -9.45
CA PHE A 234 2.61 17.17 -9.78
C PHE A 234 3.09 18.62 -9.60
N LYS A 235 3.71 18.92 -8.46
CA LYS A 235 4.33 20.22 -8.16
C LYS A 235 5.37 20.62 -9.21
N ASN A 236 6.20 19.67 -9.64
CA ASN A 236 7.18 19.91 -10.70
C ASN A 236 6.48 20.23 -12.02
N GLY A 237 5.46 19.45 -12.39
CA GLY A 237 4.66 19.68 -13.60
C GLY A 237 4.02 21.07 -13.65
N GLU A 238 3.43 21.53 -12.54
CA GLU A 238 2.85 22.89 -12.43
C GLU A 238 3.89 24.00 -12.59
N LYS A 239 5.18 23.70 -12.34
CA LYS A 239 6.31 24.63 -12.53
C LYS A 239 7.02 24.47 -13.87
N GLY A 240 6.56 23.57 -14.73
CA GLY A 240 7.26 23.21 -15.98
C GLY A 240 8.61 22.53 -15.74
N ILE A 241 8.82 21.95 -14.56
CA ILE A 241 10.01 21.18 -14.18
C ILE A 241 9.75 19.71 -14.53
N PRO A 242 10.73 18.96 -15.05
CA PRO A 242 10.58 17.53 -15.26
C PRO A 242 10.16 16.77 -14.00
N MET A 243 9.30 15.77 -14.18
CA MET A 243 8.96 14.79 -13.14
C MET A 243 10.23 14.13 -12.62
N LYS A 244 10.39 14.14 -11.30
CA LYS A 244 11.53 13.56 -10.61
C LYS A 244 11.43 12.03 -10.56
N TYR A 245 10.22 11.51 -10.36
CA TYR A 245 9.98 10.08 -10.16
C TYR A 245 9.23 9.42 -11.34
N GLY A 246 8.55 10.20 -12.18
CA GLY A 246 7.75 9.68 -13.29
C GLY A 246 6.46 8.98 -12.83
N SER A 247 6.04 9.22 -11.59
CA SER A 247 4.87 8.60 -10.96
C SER A 247 3.54 9.03 -11.59
N LEU A 248 3.52 10.11 -12.37
CA LEU A 248 2.33 10.59 -13.10
C LEU A 248 2.24 10.12 -14.55
N ILE A 249 3.14 9.25 -15.02
CA ILE A 249 3.10 8.75 -16.41
C ILE A 249 1.74 8.08 -16.72
N GLY A 250 1.27 7.20 -15.84
CA GLY A 250 -0.04 6.55 -16.00
C GLY A 250 -1.20 7.54 -15.90
N TYR A 251 -1.09 8.53 -15.00
CA TYR A 251 -2.10 9.57 -14.81
C TYR A 251 -2.30 10.43 -16.07
N TYR A 252 -1.20 10.82 -16.73
CA TYR A 252 -1.22 11.62 -17.96
C TYR A 252 -1.15 10.80 -19.26
N ARG A 253 -1.49 9.51 -19.23
CA ARG A 253 -1.40 8.63 -20.42
C ARG A 253 -2.14 9.16 -21.66
N ASN A 254 -3.22 9.93 -21.44
CA ASN A 254 -4.06 10.54 -22.48
C ASN A 254 -3.77 12.04 -22.71
N ALA A 255 -2.81 12.61 -21.99
CA ALA A 255 -2.43 14.03 -22.01
C ALA A 255 -0.90 14.13 -22.09
N ARG A 256 -0.33 13.60 -23.17
CA ARG A 256 1.14 13.46 -23.33
C ARG A 256 1.85 14.81 -23.28
N GLU A 257 1.18 15.90 -23.65
CA GLU A 257 1.67 17.27 -23.54
C GLU A 257 1.93 17.71 -22.09
N LYS A 258 1.35 17.01 -21.11
CA LYS A 258 1.60 17.23 -19.68
C LYS A 258 2.72 16.36 -19.12
N LEU A 259 3.29 15.46 -19.93
CA LEU A 259 4.43 14.64 -19.53
C LEU A 259 5.72 15.43 -19.69
N TYR A 260 6.16 16.07 -18.61
CA TYR A 260 7.49 16.68 -18.54
C TYR A 260 8.49 15.64 -18.06
N LEU A 261 9.10 14.91 -18.98
CA LEU A 261 10.20 13.99 -18.67
C LEU A 261 11.52 14.71 -18.89
N ALA A 262 12.52 14.44 -18.05
CA ALA A 262 13.85 14.98 -18.28
C ALA A 262 14.34 14.42 -19.61
N ASP A 263 14.75 15.29 -20.53
CA ASP A 263 15.28 14.92 -21.83
C ASP A 263 16.45 13.94 -21.61
N ARG A 264 16.24 12.64 -21.85
CA ARG A 264 17.29 11.61 -21.66
C ARG A 264 18.34 11.61 -22.77
N HIS A 265 18.33 12.63 -23.63
CA HIS A 265 19.19 12.77 -24.78
C HIS A 265 19.85 14.15 -24.84
N ARG A 266 20.80 14.39 -23.93
CA ARG A 266 21.97 15.24 -24.17
C ARG A 266 23.20 14.59 -23.55
#